data_AF-A0A0C3LA32-F1
#
_entry.id   AF-A0A0C3LA32-F1
#
_cell.length_a   1.000
_cell.length_b   1.000
_cell.length_c   1.000
_cell.angle_alpha   90.00
_cell.angle_beta   90.00
_cell.angle_gamma   90.00
#
_symmetry.space_group_name_H-M   'P 1'
#
loop_
_entity.id
_entity.type
_entity.pdbx_description
1 polymer ?
#
loop_
_entity_poly.entity_id
_entity_poly.type
_entity_poly.pdbx_seq_one_letter_code
_entity_poly.pdbx_strand_id
1 'polypeptide(L)'
;MPAKDRDAYIDPDAEEDDFSAEEHDSVGSGDDFDQGTSSRGGKRGGLAGGKKGAEARLKSKGKGGDGYAWEGSISRTWDQVREDDGGSLELSVQEAIARARRKKLQQSGQAVRRTIIRHLVLMLDLSRSMTDRDLRPSRFDLGLEYARAFISEWFDQNPLGQIGVVGMRNGIGERLGEMSGNPQEVLRSIADRDKLMPAGEPSLQNAVEMARGTMSHLPSHASREIVIIFGSLTTCDPDNIFDTLEGCVKDKIRISIVALAAEMKVCRELCERTNGTFAVAMNEGHFKDVLFELIPPPAQLAAPAGAPGRSGPASSAAELMLMGFPSRLPETSPPSLCACHSTIKSEGFICPRCKVKLCDVPTDCDVCGLMIVSSPHLARSYHHLFPVQGYRPVMSMTQENPAGVPAQLACHGCSLPFPLRTLDSSANGGDAGDAAAADGISPLGRYRCPKCAKDFCSDCDVFVHDALHVCPGCC
;
A
#
# COMPACT_ATOMS: atom_id res chain seq x y z
N MET A 1 9.42 -28.64 -68.10
CA MET A 1 7.98 -28.42 -68.34
C MET A 1 7.38 -27.84 -67.05
N PRO A 2 6.44 -26.89 -67.16
CA PRO A 2 6.57 -25.43 -66.99
C PRO A 2 6.10 -24.97 -65.57
N ALA A 3 6.04 -23.72 -65.11
CA ALA A 3 5.87 -22.37 -65.68
C ALA A 3 6.35 -21.33 -64.61
N LYS A 4 7.11 -20.29 -64.97
CA LYS A 4 6.73 -18.85 -65.12
C LYS A 4 6.02 -18.19 -63.92
N ASP A 5 6.66 -17.14 -63.38
CA ASP A 5 6.15 -15.75 -63.19
C ASP A 5 7.35 -14.91 -62.66
N ARG A 6 7.97 -13.98 -63.41
CA ARG A 6 7.61 -12.60 -63.83
C ARG A 6 7.37 -11.59 -62.70
N ASP A 7 8.38 -10.70 -62.59
CA ASP A 7 8.33 -9.24 -62.49
C ASP A 7 7.50 -8.58 -61.37
N ALA A 8 8.18 -7.86 -60.46
CA ALA A 8 7.98 -6.41 -60.30
C ALA A 8 8.96 -5.80 -59.27
N TYR A 9 9.83 -4.95 -59.80
CA TYR A 9 10.66 -3.96 -59.13
C TYR A 9 9.76 -2.77 -58.72
N ILE A 10 9.81 -2.31 -57.46
CA ILE A 10 9.21 -1.05 -57.00
C ILE A 10 10.17 -0.37 -56.02
N ASP A 11 10.30 0.94 -56.23
CA ASP A 11 11.18 1.96 -55.67
C ASP A 11 11.36 2.01 -54.15
N PRO A 12 12.56 2.41 -53.68
CA PRO A 12 12.78 2.95 -52.35
C PRO A 12 12.96 4.47 -52.43
N ASP A 13 11.89 5.27 -52.41
CA ASP A 13 11.92 6.71 -52.06
C ASP A 13 10.50 7.30 -52.04
N ALA A 14 10.07 7.74 -50.86
CA ALA A 14 9.00 8.72 -50.61
C ALA A 14 9.21 9.19 -49.15
N GLU A 15 10.06 10.20 -48.95
CA GLU A 15 9.64 11.60 -48.70
C GLU A 15 8.82 11.70 -47.40
N GLU A 16 9.47 11.96 -46.26
CA GLU A 16 9.69 13.32 -45.72
C GLU A 16 8.39 14.14 -45.72
N ASP A 17 7.67 14.11 -44.60
CA ASP A 17 6.62 15.09 -44.33
C ASP A 17 6.97 15.89 -43.07
N ASP A 18 6.91 17.19 -43.30
CA ASP A 18 7.64 18.26 -42.68
C ASP A 18 6.96 18.76 -41.40
N PHE A 19 7.80 19.27 -40.52
CA PHE A 19 7.48 19.84 -39.24
C PHE A 19 7.12 21.33 -39.44
N SER A 20 5.85 21.67 -39.54
CA SER A 20 5.41 23.07 -39.51
C SER A 20 4.60 23.37 -38.26
N ALA A 21 5.28 23.97 -37.28
CA ALA A 21 4.68 24.72 -36.19
C ALA A 21 4.15 26.05 -36.74
N GLU A 22 2.85 26.30 -36.63
CA GLU A 22 2.28 27.63 -36.78
C GLU A 22 1.63 28.05 -35.45
N GLU A 23 2.31 28.98 -34.78
CA GLU A 23 1.72 29.90 -33.83
C GLU A 23 0.62 30.70 -34.52
N HIS A 24 -0.57 30.72 -33.94
CA HIS A 24 -1.53 31.78 -34.21
C HIS A 24 -2.15 32.25 -32.90
N ASP A 25 -1.63 33.38 -32.43
CA ASP A 25 -2.28 34.30 -31.52
C ASP A 25 -3.64 34.72 -32.10
N SER A 26 -4.70 34.55 -31.31
CA SER A 26 -5.93 35.32 -31.49
C SER A 26 -6.51 35.72 -30.15
N VAL A 27 -6.22 36.97 -29.82
CA VAL A 27 -6.80 37.77 -28.73
C VAL A 27 -8.29 37.97 -29.02
N GLY A 28 -9.15 37.63 -28.06
CA GLY A 28 -10.60 37.84 -28.12
C GLY A 28 -11.13 38.33 -26.78
N SER A 29 -11.20 39.64 -26.63
CA SER A 29 -11.92 40.35 -25.56
C SER A 29 -13.42 40.12 -25.68
N GLY A 30 -14.10 39.98 -24.54
CA GLY A 30 -15.56 39.96 -24.44
C GLY A 30 -16.01 40.07 -22.99
N ASP A 31 -16.34 41.29 -22.59
CA ASP A 31 -16.96 41.71 -21.33
C ASP A 31 -18.31 41.03 -21.07
N ASP A 32 -18.65 40.77 -19.80
CA ASP A 32 -19.89 41.29 -19.15
C ASP A 32 -19.99 40.76 -17.70
N PHE A 33 -19.89 41.64 -16.70
CA PHE A 33 -20.33 41.31 -15.34
C PHE A 33 -21.22 42.44 -14.79
N ASP A 34 -22.46 42.03 -14.56
CA ASP A 34 -23.66 42.80 -14.24
C ASP A 34 -23.59 43.54 -12.90
N GLN A 35 -24.04 44.80 -12.90
CA GLN A 35 -24.27 45.62 -11.72
C GLN A 35 -25.75 45.59 -11.33
N GLY A 36 -26.06 45.02 -10.16
CA GLY A 36 -27.39 45.09 -9.54
C GLY A 36 -27.35 45.75 -8.16
N THR A 37 -27.75 47.02 -8.10
CA THR A 37 -27.84 47.88 -6.90
C THR A 37 -29.10 47.63 -6.05
N SER A 38 -29.02 47.79 -4.72
CA SER A 38 -30.00 48.52 -3.87
C SER A 38 -29.44 48.57 -2.42
N SER A 39 -29.13 49.70 -1.77
CA SER A 39 -29.82 50.93 -1.34
C SER A 39 -30.45 50.86 0.07
N ARG A 40 -30.09 51.87 0.90
CA ARG A 40 -30.69 52.37 2.17
C ARG A 40 -30.43 51.53 3.43
N GLY A 41 -30.06 52.07 4.59
CA GLY A 41 -29.86 53.44 5.09
C GLY A 41 -29.94 53.41 6.64
N GLY A 42 -29.28 54.32 7.35
CA GLY A 42 -29.55 54.56 8.77
C GLY A 42 -28.36 54.96 9.66
N LYS A 43 -28.30 56.24 10.02
CA LYS A 43 -27.40 56.84 11.04
C LYS A 43 -27.84 56.51 12.47
N ARG A 44 -26.86 56.38 13.38
CA ARG A 44 -26.80 56.80 14.82
C ARG A 44 -25.45 56.30 15.37
N GLY A 45 -24.62 57.01 16.13
CA GLY A 45 -24.75 58.25 16.89
C GLY A 45 -24.30 58.02 18.34
N GLY A 46 -23.05 58.37 18.66
CA GLY A 46 -22.59 58.78 20.01
C GLY A 46 -22.12 57.69 21.00
N LEU A 47 -20.88 57.82 21.50
CA LEU A 47 -20.58 58.33 22.86
C LEU A 47 -19.08 58.22 23.17
N ALA A 48 -18.60 59.23 23.90
CA ALA A 48 -17.21 59.47 24.27
C ALA A 48 -16.92 59.09 25.74
N GLY A 49 -15.64 58.90 26.04
CA GLY A 49 -15.06 58.88 27.40
C GLY A 49 -14.23 57.61 27.64
N GLY A 50 -13.00 57.61 28.14
CA GLY A 50 -12.09 58.67 28.57
C GLY A 50 -10.95 58.03 29.38
N LYS A 51 -9.78 58.69 29.35
CA LYS A 51 -8.66 58.67 30.32
C LYS A 51 -7.65 57.50 30.38
N LYS A 52 -6.42 57.87 29.97
CA LYS A 52 -5.14 57.94 30.72
C LYS A 52 -4.23 56.70 30.87
N GLY A 53 -2.98 56.92 30.39
CA GLY A 53 -1.70 56.39 30.90
C GLY A 53 -1.18 55.16 30.13
N ALA A 54 0.08 55.02 29.71
CA ALA A 54 1.29 55.85 29.82
C ALA A 54 2.30 55.32 28.77
N GLU A 55 3.15 56.24 28.29
CA GLU A 55 4.52 56.10 27.76
C GLU A 55 5.00 54.75 27.15
N ALA A 56 5.41 54.79 25.87
CA ALA A 56 6.80 54.50 25.48
C ALA A 56 7.05 54.69 23.96
N ARG A 57 7.82 55.74 23.66
CA ARG A 57 8.98 55.75 22.74
C ARG A 57 8.79 55.29 21.29
N LEU A 58 8.62 56.30 20.43
CA LEU A 58 8.95 56.29 18.99
C LEU A 58 10.41 55.85 18.72
N LYS A 59 10.61 54.97 17.74
CA LYS A 59 11.74 55.09 16.80
C LYS A 59 11.47 54.43 15.45
N SER A 60 11.56 55.29 14.43
CA SER A 60 11.89 55.09 13.01
C SER A 60 11.05 54.13 12.17
N LYS A 61 10.07 54.77 11.53
CA LYS A 61 9.53 54.50 10.20
C LYS A 61 10.68 54.38 9.16
N GLY A 62 11.04 53.15 8.80
CA GLY A 62 11.71 52.83 7.54
C GLY A 62 10.63 52.50 6.51
N LYS A 63 10.41 53.43 5.58
CA LYS A 63 9.40 53.33 4.52
C LYS A 63 10.05 52.61 3.33
N GLY A 64 9.86 51.30 3.23
CA GLY A 64 10.08 50.50 2.02
C GLY A 64 8.79 49.72 1.79
N GLY A 65 8.18 49.87 0.61
CA GLY A 65 6.77 49.56 0.36
C GLY A 65 6.34 48.18 0.86
N ASP A 66 5.29 48.16 1.69
CA ASP A 66 4.44 46.98 1.85
C ASP A 66 3.77 46.76 0.51
N GLY A 67 4.42 45.95 -0.32
CA GLY A 67 3.73 45.28 -1.39
C GLY A 67 2.67 44.36 -0.82
N TYR A 68 1.65 44.04 -1.61
CA TYR A 68 0.65 43.06 -1.22
C TYR A 68 1.35 41.73 -0.83
N ALA A 69 0.71 40.86 -0.05
CA ALA A 69 1.33 39.61 0.42
C ALA A 69 1.88 38.69 -0.72
N TRP A 70 1.49 38.92 -1.98
CA TRP A 70 2.02 38.25 -3.17
C TRP A 70 3.23 38.96 -3.83
N GLU A 71 3.56 40.19 -3.42
CA GLU A 71 4.75 40.96 -3.82
C GLU A 71 5.93 40.76 -2.84
N GLY A 72 5.73 40.03 -1.74
CA GLY A 72 6.81 39.59 -0.87
C GLY A 72 7.78 38.68 -1.65
N SER A 73 9.08 38.90 -1.47
CA SER A 73 10.12 38.07 -2.08
C SER A 73 9.78 36.60 -1.90
N ILE A 74 9.54 35.90 -3.01
CA ILE A 74 9.22 34.47 -2.99
C ILE A 74 10.29 33.77 -2.17
N SER A 75 9.92 33.33 -0.96
CA SER A 75 10.82 32.52 -0.12
C SER A 75 10.94 31.20 -0.85
N ARG A 76 12.03 31.05 -1.60
CA ARG A 76 12.26 29.88 -2.42
C ARG A 76 12.34 28.70 -1.47
N THR A 77 11.45 27.74 -1.62
CA THR A 77 11.42 26.53 -0.78
C THR A 77 12.73 25.73 -0.85
N TRP A 78 13.53 25.94 -1.89
CA TRP A 78 14.88 25.37 -2.05
C TRP A 78 15.98 26.09 -1.25
N ASP A 79 15.76 27.29 -0.69
CA ASP A 79 16.74 27.96 0.17
C ASP A 79 16.92 27.24 1.53
N GLN A 80 15.98 26.38 1.90
CA GLN A 80 16.05 25.56 3.13
C GLN A 80 16.79 24.23 2.92
N VAL A 81 17.05 23.85 1.67
CA VAL A 81 17.72 22.60 1.36
C VAL A 81 19.23 22.87 1.33
N ARG A 82 19.96 22.30 2.29
CA ARG A 82 21.41 22.47 2.37
C ARG A 82 22.10 21.54 1.39
N GLU A 83 22.86 22.14 0.47
CA GLU A 83 23.84 21.47 -0.38
C GLU A 83 25.02 20.99 0.46
N ASP A 84 25.56 19.82 0.12
CA ASP A 84 26.84 19.36 0.66
C ASP A 84 28.02 20.18 0.09
N ASP A 85 29.23 19.97 0.61
CA ASP A 85 30.45 20.69 0.18
C ASP A 85 30.77 20.51 -1.32
N GLY A 86 30.08 19.59 -2.02
CA GLY A 86 30.16 19.35 -3.46
C GLY A 86 28.99 19.88 -4.28
N GLY A 87 28.01 20.55 -3.66
CA GLY A 87 26.81 21.07 -4.34
C GLY A 87 25.72 20.00 -4.59
N SER A 88 25.82 18.83 -3.97
CA SER A 88 24.86 17.73 -4.11
C SER A 88 23.88 17.67 -2.95
N LEU A 89 22.66 17.22 -3.24
CA LEU A 89 21.55 17.08 -2.30
C LEU A 89 21.28 15.62 -1.90
N GLU A 90 22.06 14.68 -2.45
CA GLU A 90 21.78 13.25 -2.38
C GLU A 90 21.81 12.70 -0.95
N LEU A 91 22.75 13.14 -0.13
CA LEU A 91 22.92 12.65 1.25
C LEU A 91 21.72 13.02 2.14
N SER A 92 21.24 14.26 2.06
CA SER A 92 20.08 14.75 2.81
C SER A 92 18.80 14.00 2.44
N VAL A 93 18.63 13.65 1.16
CA VAL A 93 17.50 12.87 0.66
C VAL A 93 17.58 11.42 1.11
N GLN A 94 18.76 10.80 1.04
CA GLN A 94 18.98 9.43 1.50
C GLN A 94 18.71 9.27 3.00
N GLU A 95 19.14 10.23 3.82
CA GLU A 95 18.85 10.24 5.26
C GLU A 95 17.36 10.39 5.55
N ALA A 96 16.64 11.24 4.79
CA ALA A 96 15.19 11.40 4.93
C ALA A 96 14.41 10.13 4.55
N ILE A 97 14.82 9.46 3.47
CA ILE A 97 14.23 8.18 3.03
C ILE A 97 14.51 7.08 4.07
N ALA A 98 15.75 6.99 4.56
CA ALA A 98 16.12 6.03 5.59
C ALA A 98 15.33 6.25 6.89
N ARG A 99 15.12 7.51 7.29
CA ARG A 99 14.27 7.91 8.43
C ARG A 99 12.82 7.43 8.25
N ALA A 100 12.24 7.69 7.08
CA ALA A 100 10.86 7.30 6.77
C ALA A 100 10.67 5.77 6.78
N ARG A 101 11.59 5.02 6.17
CA ARG A 101 11.56 3.54 6.18
C ARG A 101 11.63 3.00 7.61
N ARG A 102 12.54 3.52 8.43
CA ARG A 102 12.73 3.02 9.80
C ARG A 102 11.56 3.31 10.73
N LYS A 103 10.89 4.46 10.56
CA LYS A 103 9.66 4.77 11.30
C LYS A 103 8.56 3.73 11.04
N LYS A 104 8.49 3.17 9.82
CA LYS A 104 7.57 2.05 9.50
C LYS A 104 7.98 0.76 10.21
N LEU A 105 9.28 0.42 10.22
CA LEU A 105 9.80 -0.81 10.87
C LEU A 105 9.54 -0.85 12.40
N GLN A 106 9.49 0.30 13.07
CA GLN A 106 9.31 0.36 14.53
C GLN A 106 7.88 0.09 15.01
N GLN A 107 6.88 0.09 14.12
CA GLN A 107 5.47 0.07 14.51
C GLN A 107 4.90 -1.34 14.74
N SER A 108 5.60 -2.42 14.34
CA SER A 108 4.99 -3.76 14.17
C SER A 108 5.59 -4.87 15.05
N GLY A 109 6.10 -4.56 16.24
CA GLY A 109 6.71 -5.55 17.14
C GLY A 109 5.76 -6.35 18.06
N GLN A 110 4.46 -6.05 18.07
CA GLN A 110 3.52 -6.75 18.96
C GLN A 110 2.99 -8.04 18.33
N ALA A 111 3.07 -9.13 19.09
CA ALA A 111 2.43 -10.39 18.75
C ALA A 111 0.91 -10.23 18.89
N VAL A 112 0.25 -10.00 17.77
CA VAL A 112 -1.21 -9.89 17.69
C VAL A 112 -1.77 -11.11 16.99
N ARG A 113 -2.98 -11.54 17.38
CA ARG A 113 -3.69 -12.59 16.65
C ARG A 113 -4.00 -12.10 15.23
N ARG A 114 -3.52 -12.83 14.23
CA ARG A 114 -3.76 -12.55 12.81
C ARG A 114 -4.52 -13.70 12.17
N THR A 115 -5.33 -13.40 11.17
CA THR A 115 -6.02 -14.41 10.36
C THR A 115 -5.12 -14.78 9.19
N ILE A 116 -4.62 -16.02 9.15
CA ILE A 116 -3.65 -16.46 8.12
C ILE A 116 -4.34 -16.89 6.81
N ILE A 117 -5.52 -17.51 6.90
CA ILE A 117 -6.31 -17.87 5.71
C ILE A 117 -7.15 -16.65 5.32
N ARG A 118 -6.91 -16.12 4.13
CA ARG A 118 -7.50 -14.87 3.65
C ARG A 118 -8.17 -15.07 2.30
N HIS A 119 -9.38 -14.55 2.16
CA HIS A 119 -10.04 -14.43 0.88
C HIS A 119 -10.18 -12.94 0.57
N LEU A 120 -9.48 -12.51 -0.46
CA LEU A 120 -9.41 -11.11 -0.88
C LEU A 120 -10.10 -10.95 -2.23
N VAL A 121 -11.02 -10.00 -2.33
CA VAL A 121 -11.54 -9.53 -3.62
C VAL A 121 -10.89 -8.20 -3.95
N LEU A 122 -10.09 -8.18 -5.01
CA LEU A 122 -9.49 -6.97 -5.55
C LEU A 122 -10.48 -6.32 -6.51
N MET A 123 -10.90 -5.10 -6.20
CA MET A 123 -11.80 -4.30 -7.02
C MET A 123 -11.01 -3.21 -7.73
N LEU A 124 -11.15 -3.16 -9.05
CA LEU A 124 -10.52 -2.17 -9.90
C LEU A 124 -11.58 -1.20 -10.42
N ASP A 125 -11.38 0.09 -10.18
CA ASP A 125 -12.09 1.14 -10.89
C ASP A 125 -11.64 1.14 -12.36
N LEU A 126 -12.59 0.93 -13.27
CA LEU A 126 -12.42 0.97 -14.72
C LEU A 126 -13.36 2.04 -15.32
N SER A 127 -13.61 3.13 -14.59
CA SER A 127 -14.39 4.27 -15.06
C SER A 127 -13.57 5.25 -15.90
N ARG A 128 -14.24 6.18 -16.58
CA ARG A 128 -13.60 7.23 -17.38
C ARG A 128 -12.57 8.07 -16.60
N SER A 129 -12.77 8.23 -15.29
CA SER A 129 -11.88 8.98 -14.39
C SER A 129 -10.48 8.36 -14.26
N MET A 130 -10.33 7.09 -14.66
CA MET A 130 -9.06 6.38 -14.65
C MET A 130 -8.19 6.69 -15.88
N THR A 131 -8.76 7.31 -16.91
CA THR A 131 -8.01 7.79 -18.09
C THR A 131 -7.23 9.07 -17.79
N ASP A 132 -7.50 9.72 -16.66
CA ASP A 132 -6.79 10.92 -16.23
C ASP A 132 -5.28 10.68 -16.08
N ARG A 133 -4.50 11.70 -16.46
CA ARG A 133 -3.03 11.70 -16.47
C ARG A 133 -2.41 12.30 -15.21
N ASP A 134 -3.11 12.20 -14.09
CA ASP A 134 -2.64 12.64 -12.78
C ASP A 134 -1.42 11.82 -12.32
N LEU A 135 -1.48 10.50 -12.56
CA LEU A 135 -0.38 9.56 -12.41
C LEU A 135 0.13 9.15 -13.81
N ARG A 136 1.43 8.87 -13.96
CA ARG A 136 2.01 8.53 -15.26
C ARG A 136 1.96 7.02 -15.54
N PRO A 137 1.61 6.59 -16.77
CA PRO A 137 1.11 7.39 -17.90
C PRO A 137 -0.38 7.77 -17.78
N SER A 138 -1.18 6.97 -17.09
CA SER A 138 -2.54 7.28 -16.65
C SER A 138 -2.81 6.60 -15.29
N ARG A 139 -3.86 7.03 -14.57
CA ARG A 139 -4.28 6.34 -13.33
C ARG A 139 -4.57 4.85 -13.57
N PHE A 140 -5.16 4.51 -14.72
CA PHE A 140 -5.45 3.14 -15.12
C PHE A 140 -4.18 2.32 -15.32
N ASP A 141 -3.24 2.80 -16.14
CA ASP A 141 -2.05 2.02 -16.50
C ASP A 141 -1.18 1.78 -15.26
N LEU A 142 -0.97 2.81 -14.43
CA LEU A 142 -0.23 2.67 -13.17
C LEU A 142 -0.98 1.79 -12.16
N GLY A 143 -2.30 1.98 -12.03
CA GLY A 143 -3.16 1.17 -11.18
C GLY A 143 -3.10 -0.32 -11.52
N LEU A 144 -3.09 -0.64 -12.81
CA LEU A 144 -2.99 -2.01 -13.30
C LEU A 144 -1.60 -2.62 -13.07
N GLU A 145 -0.53 -1.85 -13.27
CA GLU A 145 0.84 -2.28 -12.96
C GLU A 145 1.00 -2.60 -11.48
N TYR A 146 0.57 -1.70 -10.60
CA TYR A 146 0.65 -1.91 -9.16
C TYR A 146 -0.30 -3.00 -8.67
N ALA A 147 -1.46 -3.20 -9.30
CA ALA A 147 -2.33 -4.34 -9.01
C ALA A 147 -1.63 -5.67 -9.31
N ARG A 148 -0.90 -5.79 -10.43
CA ARG A 148 -0.12 -7.00 -10.77
C ARG A 148 1.02 -7.24 -9.79
N ALA A 149 1.74 -6.19 -9.43
CA ALA A 149 2.81 -6.26 -8.44
C ALA A 149 2.25 -6.65 -7.05
N PHE A 150 1.12 -6.06 -6.66
CA PHE A 150 0.40 -6.36 -5.43
C PHE A 150 -0.03 -7.83 -5.38
N ILE A 151 -0.64 -8.37 -6.44
CA ILE A 151 -1.03 -9.79 -6.49
C ILE A 151 0.17 -10.71 -6.29
N SER A 152 1.29 -10.41 -6.96
CA SER A 152 2.50 -11.22 -6.88
C SER A 152 3.10 -11.22 -5.47
N GLU A 153 3.28 -10.05 -4.88
CA GLU A 153 3.79 -9.90 -3.51
C GLU A 153 2.81 -10.45 -2.47
N TRP A 154 1.50 -10.26 -2.69
CA TRP A 154 0.47 -10.76 -1.78
C TRP A 154 0.49 -12.28 -1.68
N PHE A 155 0.63 -13.00 -2.79
CA PHE A 155 0.73 -14.46 -2.78
C PHE A 155 2.05 -14.98 -2.22
N ASP A 156 3.15 -14.23 -2.34
CA ASP A 156 4.42 -14.61 -1.72
C ASP A 156 4.32 -14.60 -0.18
N GLN A 157 3.74 -13.52 0.35
CA GLN A 157 3.53 -13.32 1.79
C GLN A 157 2.36 -14.13 2.37
N ASN A 158 1.31 -14.38 1.55
CA ASN A 158 0.07 -15.05 1.94
C ASN A 158 -0.22 -16.25 1.02
N PRO A 159 0.58 -17.32 1.06
CA PRO A 159 0.43 -18.47 0.17
C PRO A 159 -0.88 -19.25 0.36
N LEU A 160 -1.54 -19.14 1.52
CA LEU A 160 -2.84 -19.79 1.78
C LEU A 160 -4.03 -18.92 1.40
N GLY A 161 -3.76 -17.73 0.88
CA GLY A 161 -4.80 -16.81 0.49
C GLY A 161 -5.38 -17.14 -0.88
N GLN A 162 -6.59 -16.65 -1.14
CA GLN A 162 -7.20 -16.68 -2.46
C GLN A 162 -7.55 -15.24 -2.88
N ILE A 163 -7.36 -14.92 -4.15
CA ILE A 163 -7.74 -13.63 -4.73
C ILE A 163 -8.80 -13.85 -5.80
N GLY A 164 -9.89 -13.08 -5.72
CA GLY A 164 -10.82 -12.84 -6.84
C GLY A 164 -10.69 -11.41 -7.35
N VAL A 165 -11.04 -11.17 -8.61
CA VAL A 165 -10.92 -9.83 -9.22
C VAL A 165 -12.25 -9.36 -9.81
N VAL A 166 -12.65 -8.15 -9.47
CA VAL A 166 -13.88 -7.48 -9.94
C VAL A 166 -13.52 -6.12 -10.53
N GLY A 167 -14.08 -5.79 -11.68
CA GLY A 167 -13.98 -4.47 -12.31
C GLY A 167 -15.26 -3.67 -12.12
N MET A 168 -15.15 -2.34 -12.02
CA MET A 168 -16.29 -1.42 -12.00
C MET A 168 -16.27 -0.58 -13.27
N ARG A 169 -17.22 -0.83 -14.18
CA ARG A 169 -17.27 -0.20 -15.51
C ARG A 169 -18.71 0.01 -15.93
N ASN A 170 -19.03 1.09 -16.62
CA ASN A 170 -20.38 1.36 -17.17
C ASN A 170 -21.54 1.23 -16.15
N GLY A 171 -21.31 1.60 -14.89
CA GLY A 171 -22.30 1.53 -13.81
C GLY A 171 -22.59 0.10 -13.32
N ILE A 172 -21.80 -0.89 -13.72
CA ILE A 172 -21.95 -2.29 -13.31
C ILE A 172 -20.67 -2.83 -12.67
N GLY A 173 -20.83 -3.84 -11.82
CA GLY A 173 -19.74 -4.70 -11.38
C GLY A 173 -19.54 -5.84 -12.37
N GLU A 174 -18.32 -6.04 -12.85
CA GLU A 174 -17.94 -7.09 -13.80
C GLU A 174 -16.98 -8.07 -13.11
N ARG A 175 -17.28 -9.38 -13.14
CA ARG A 175 -16.35 -10.40 -12.62
C ARG A 175 -15.26 -10.67 -13.64
N LEU A 176 -14.04 -10.19 -13.35
CA LEU A 176 -12.88 -10.36 -14.23
C LEU A 176 -12.19 -11.71 -13.99
N GLY A 177 -12.10 -12.13 -12.73
CA GLY A 177 -11.47 -13.39 -12.34
C GLY A 177 -12.20 -14.04 -11.18
N GLU A 178 -12.36 -15.36 -11.25
CA GLU A 178 -12.84 -16.16 -10.13
C GLU A 178 -11.82 -16.21 -9.00
N MET A 179 -12.27 -16.56 -7.80
CA MET A 179 -11.39 -16.67 -6.64
C MET A 179 -10.48 -17.88 -6.80
N SER A 180 -9.18 -17.63 -6.96
CA SER A 180 -8.16 -18.67 -7.12
C SER A 180 -7.01 -18.48 -6.15
N GLY A 181 -6.40 -19.59 -5.74
CA GLY A 181 -5.15 -19.62 -4.98
C GLY A 181 -3.90 -19.62 -5.89
N ASN A 182 -4.07 -19.71 -7.22
CA ASN A 182 -2.98 -19.72 -8.18
C ASN A 182 -2.68 -18.30 -8.68
N PRO A 183 -1.48 -17.74 -8.42
CA PRO A 183 -1.12 -16.40 -8.86
C PRO A 183 -1.23 -16.20 -10.36
N GLN A 184 -0.89 -17.21 -11.17
CA GLN A 184 -0.87 -17.09 -12.63
C GLN A 184 -2.28 -16.99 -13.23
N GLU A 185 -3.26 -17.64 -12.62
CA GLU A 185 -4.66 -17.54 -13.06
C GLU A 185 -5.23 -16.16 -12.75
N VAL A 186 -4.95 -15.64 -11.54
CA VAL A 186 -5.37 -14.30 -11.13
C VAL A 186 -4.70 -13.24 -12.00
N LEU A 187 -3.39 -13.33 -12.24
CA LEU A 187 -2.67 -12.41 -13.11
C LEU A 187 -3.18 -12.45 -14.55
N ARG A 188 -3.53 -13.64 -15.06
CA ARG A 188 -4.11 -13.79 -16.41
C ARG A 188 -5.45 -13.06 -16.55
N SER A 189 -6.25 -13.01 -15.49
CA SER A 189 -7.54 -12.28 -15.49
C SER A 189 -7.37 -10.77 -15.73
N ILE A 190 -6.19 -10.21 -15.41
CA ILE A 190 -5.85 -8.80 -15.60
C ILE A 190 -4.68 -8.56 -16.56
N ALA A 191 -4.30 -9.58 -17.34
CA ALA A 191 -3.18 -9.49 -18.28
C ALA A 191 -3.56 -8.67 -19.52
N ASP A 192 -4.78 -8.87 -20.02
CA ASP A 192 -5.28 -8.24 -21.24
C ASP A 192 -5.73 -6.80 -20.96
N ARG A 193 -4.88 -5.84 -21.34
CA ARG A 193 -5.13 -4.41 -21.16
C ARG A 193 -6.36 -3.95 -21.93
N ASP A 194 -6.56 -4.44 -23.14
CA ASP A 194 -7.59 -3.93 -24.04
C ASP A 194 -8.99 -4.32 -23.57
N LYS A 195 -9.12 -5.51 -22.98
CA LYS A 195 -10.36 -5.94 -22.30
C LYS A 195 -10.71 -5.07 -21.10
N LEU A 196 -9.71 -4.49 -20.45
CA LEU A 196 -9.85 -3.69 -19.23
C LEU A 196 -9.91 -2.18 -19.50
N MET A 197 -10.06 -1.76 -20.75
CA MET A 197 -10.14 -0.33 -21.07
C MET A 197 -11.21 0.38 -20.22
N PRO A 198 -10.85 1.49 -19.54
CA PRO A 198 -11.79 2.22 -18.70
C PRO A 198 -12.90 2.90 -19.50
N ALA A 199 -14.14 2.79 -19.04
CA ALA A 199 -15.30 3.40 -19.67
C ALA A 199 -16.46 3.63 -18.67
N GLY A 200 -17.27 4.64 -18.95
CA GLY A 200 -18.46 4.96 -18.16
C GLY A 200 -18.14 5.37 -16.72
N GLU A 201 -19.05 5.06 -15.80
CA GLU A 201 -18.95 5.38 -14.37
C GLU A 201 -18.75 4.10 -13.54
N PRO A 202 -18.20 4.17 -12.32
CA PRO A 202 -18.10 3.00 -11.45
C PRO A 202 -19.40 2.78 -10.65
N SER A 203 -19.62 1.55 -10.19
CA SER A 203 -20.68 1.22 -9.21
C SER A 203 -20.11 0.38 -8.07
N LEU A 204 -19.97 1.01 -6.90
CA LEU A 204 -19.50 0.36 -5.68
C LEU A 204 -20.50 -0.67 -5.17
N GLN A 205 -21.79 -0.36 -5.20
CA GLN A 205 -22.83 -1.25 -4.68
C GLN A 205 -22.82 -2.59 -5.41
N ASN A 206 -22.91 -2.57 -6.75
CA ASN A 206 -22.94 -3.79 -7.56
C ASN A 206 -21.67 -4.63 -7.39
N ALA A 207 -20.50 -3.98 -7.33
CA ALA A 207 -19.23 -4.67 -7.12
C ALA A 207 -19.14 -5.31 -5.72
N VAL A 208 -19.55 -4.58 -4.68
CA VAL A 208 -19.56 -5.08 -3.30
C VAL A 208 -20.56 -6.23 -3.15
N GLU A 209 -21.75 -6.16 -3.71
CA GLU A 209 -22.73 -7.24 -3.66
C GLU A 209 -22.24 -8.50 -4.40
N MET A 210 -21.59 -8.34 -5.56
CA MET A 210 -20.96 -9.44 -6.27
C MET A 210 -19.86 -10.11 -5.42
N ALA A 211 -19.02 -9.32 -4.76
CA ALA A 211 -17.99 -9.83 -3.87
C ALA A 211 -18.58 -10.56 -2.65
N ARG A 212 -19.63 -9.99 -2.03
CA ARG A 212 -20.36 -10.63 -0.93
C ARG A 212 -20.95 -11.97 -1.34
N GLY A 213 -21.60 -12.03 -2.51
CA GLY A 213 -22.14 -13.28 -3.05
C GLY A 213 -21.06 -14.33 -3.24
N THR A 214 -19.90 -13.93 -3.78
CA THR A 214 -18.74 -14.80 -3.97
C THR A 214 -18.19 -15.33 -2.64
N MET A 215 -18.19 -14.53 -1.58
CA MET A 215 -17.65 -14.93 -0.26
C MET A 215 -18.67 -15.60 0.68
N SER A 216 -19.95 -15.67 0.30
CA SER A 216 -21.04 -16.14 1.17
C SER A 216 -20.89 -17.59 1.63
N HIS A 217 -20.33 -18.45 0.77
CA HIS A 217 -20.15 -19.89 1.02
C HIS A 217 -18.83 -20.20 1.75
N LEU A 218 -17.96 -19.21 1.94
CA LEU A 218 -16.65 -19.43 2.56
C LEU A 218 -16.77 -19.67 4.06
N PRO A 219 -15.91 -20.53 4.65
CA PRO A 219 -15.88 -20.76 6.08
C PRO A 219 -15.73 -19.46 6.90
N SER A 220 -16.33 -19.42 8.09
CA SER A 220 -16.29 -18.26 8.99
C SER A 220 -14.92 -18.01 9.64
N HIS A 221 -13.98 -18.95 9.51
CA HIS A 221 -12.63 -18.87 10.11
C HIS A 221 -11.63 -18.09 9.26
N ALA A 222 -11.92 -17.95 7.98
CA ALA A 222 -11.09 -17.19 7.07
C ALA A 222 -11.48 -15.71 7.10
N SER A 223 -10.52 -14.81 6.87
CA SER A 223 -10.84 -13.40 6.71
C SER A 223 -11.47 -13.18 5.33
N ARG A 224 -12.47 -12.32 5.30
CA ARG A 224 -13.16 -11.88 4.08
C ARG A 224 -12.80 -10.42 3.88
N GLU A 225 -12.06 -10.13 2.82
CA GLU A 225 -11.44 -8.84 2.61
C GLU A 225 -11.78 -8.32 1.20
N ILE A 226 -12.05 -7.02 1.10
CA ILE A 226 -12.23 -6.31 -0.16
C ILE A 226 -11.21 -5.19 -0.17
N VAL A 227 -10.41 -5.14 -1.24
CA VAL A 227 -9.47 -4.03 -1.48
C VAL A 227 -9.91 -3.33 -2.76
N ILE A 228 -10.19 -2.03 -2.67
CA ILE A 228 -10.68 -1.24 -3.80
C ILE A 228 -9.62 -0.21 -4.19
N ILE A 229 -9.20 -0.24 -5.46
CA ILE A 229 -8.45 0.86 -6.07
C ILE A 229 -9.49 1.75 -6.75
N PHE A 230 -9.70 2.95 -6.19
CA PHE A 230 -10.77 3.85 -6.60
C PHE A 230 -10.21 5.17 -7.12
N GLY A 231 -10.49 5.53 -8.37
CA GLY A 231 -9.99 6.77 -8.97
C GLY A 231 -11.05 7.84 -9.20
N SER A 232 -12.32 7.43 -9.32
CA SER A 232 -13.43 8.37 -9.48
C SER A 232 -13.73 9.17 -8.21
N LEU A 233 -14.50 10.25 -8.36
CA LEU A 233 -15.09 11.02 -7.26
C LEU A 233 -16.60 10.76 -7.11
N THR A 234 -17.15 9.99 -8.04
CA THR A 234 -18.57 9.64 -8.13
C THR A 234 -18.71 8.13 -8.23
N THR A 235 -19.80 7.62 -7.65
CA THR A 235 -20.26 6.24 -7.83
C THR A 235 -21.71 6.31 -8.28
N CYS A 236 -22.09 5.45 -9.22
CA CYS A 236 -23.45 5.36 -9.76
C CYS A 236 -24.07 4.05 -9.30
N ASP A 237 -24.73 4.10 -8.16
CA ASP A 237 -25.34 2.94 -7.52
C ASP A 237 -26.88 2.98 -7.65
N PRO A 238 -27.54 1.81 -7.86
CA PRO A 238 -28.99 1.75 -8.08
C PRO A 238 -29.82 2.03 -6.82
N ASP A 239 -29.37 1.57 -5.65
CA ASP A 239 -30.07 1.71 -4.38
C ASP A 239 -29.19 2.39 -3.31
N ASN A 240 -29.63 2.31 -2.06
CA ASN A 240 -28.92 2.85 -0.91
C ASN A 240 -27.73 1.95 -0.51
N ILE A 241 -26.51 2.41 -0.82
CA ILE A 241 -25.26 1.73 -0.47
C ILE A 241 -25.09 1.47 1.04
N PHE A 242 -25.74 2.24 1.92
CA PHE A 242 -25.65 2.03 3.36
C PHE A 242 -26.33 0.72 3.82
N ASP A 243 -27.31 0.23 3.07
CA ASP A 243 -27.96 -1.06 3.36
C ASP A 243 -27.02 -2.22 2.97
N THR A 244 -26.31 -2.07 1.85
CA THR A 244 -25.24 -2.99 1.43
C THR A 244 -24.10 -3.01 2.45
N LEU A 245 -23.75 -1.86 3.03
CA LEU A 245 -22.77 -1.74 4.10
C LEU A 245 -23.20 -2.50 5.36
N GLU A 246 -24.45 -2.38 5.79
CA GLU A 246 -24.97 -3.17 6.90
C GLU A 246 -24.89 -4.67 6.64
N GLY A 247 -25.15 -5.08 5.40
CA GLY A 247 -24.91 -6.45 4.94
C GLY A 247 -23.44 -6.88 5.07
N CYS A 248 -22.49 -6.04 4.66
CA CYS A 248 -21.05 -6.32 4.79
C CYS A 248 -20.63 -6.51 6.26
N VAL A 249 -21.11 -5.63 7.14
CA VAL A 249 -20.82 -5.70 8.58
C VAL A 249 -21.37 -6.98 9.19
N LYS A 250 -22.60 -7.37 8.82
CA LYS A 250 -23.22 -8.63 9.25
C LYS A 250 -22.40 -9.85 8.80
N ASP A 251 -21.89 -9.82 7.58
CA ASP A 251 -21.09 -10.90 6.98
C ASP A 251 -19.61 -10.87 7.41
N LYS A 252 -19.23 -9.92 8.27
CA LYS A 252 -17.85 -9.67 8.77
C LYS A 252 -16.83 -9.46 7.65
N ILE A 253 -17.21 -8.73 6.62
CA ILE A 253 -16.34 -8.39 5.49
C ILE A 253 -15.64 -7.07 5.79
N ARG A 254 -14.32 -7.06 5.63
CA ARG A 254 -13.46 -5.89 5.82
C ARG A 254 -13.19 -5.20 4.49
N ILE A 255 -13.53 -3.93 4.35
CA ILE A 255 -13.35 -3.16 3.09
C ILE A 255 -12.27 -2.11 3.30
N SER A 256 -11.20 -2.17 2.50
CA SER A 256 -10.13 -1.16 2.48
C SER A 256 -10.08 -0.50 1.10
N ILE A 257 -9.96 0.82 1.07
CA ILE A 257 -10.05 1.60 -0.17
C ILE A 257 -8.81 2.50 -0.28
N VAL A 258 -8.17 2.42 -1.43
CA VAL A 258 -7.09 3.32 -1.84
C VAL A 258 -7.65 4.25 -2.91
N ALA A 259 -7.90 5.49 -2.54
CA ALA A 259 -8.43 6.52 -3.42
C ALA A 259 -7.29 7.25 -4.15
N LEU A 260 -7.37 7.40 -5.47
CA LEU A 260 -6.34 8.06 -6.27
C LEU A 260 -6.53 9.58 -6.39
N ALA A 261 -7.76 10.07 -6.22
CA ALA A 261 -8.10 11.48 -6.41
C ALA A 261 -8.31 12.22 -5.08
N ALA A 262 -9.47 12.06 -4.46
CA ALA A 262 -9.81 12.73 -3.22
C ALA A 262 -10.54 11.81 -2.25
N GLU A 263 -10.69 12.29 -1.02
CA GLU A 263 -11.48 11.62 -0.02
C GLU A 263 -12.97 11.71 -0.32
N MET A 264 -13.65 10.56 -0.31
CA MET A 264 -15.11 10.49 -0.41
C MET A 264 -15.71 10.02 0.91
N LYS A 265 -16.74 10.73 1.39
CA LYS A 265 -17.41 10.40 2.66
C LYS A 265 -17.99 8.98 2.66
N VAL A 266 -18.59 8.55 1.55
CA VAL A 266 -19.15 7.18 1.41
C VAL A 266 -18.03 6.14 1.55
N CYS A 267 -16.91 6.32 0.84
CA CYS A 267 -15.77 5.40 0.90
C CYS A 267 -15.11 5.35 2.29
N ARG A 268 -14.98 6.50 2.97
CA ARG A 268 -14.50 6.55 4.36
C ARG A 268 -15.43 5.80 5.30
N GLU A 269 -16.74 6.02 5.19
CA GLU A 269 -17.74 5.35 6.02
C GLU A 269 -17.73 3.83 5.81
N LEU A 270 -17.59 3.36 4.55
CA LEU A 270 -17.43 1.94 4.23
C LEU A 270 -16.23 1.33 4.96
N CYS A 271 -15.08 2.00 4.96
CA CYS A 271 -13.86 1.52 5.61
C CYS A 271 -14.00 1.53 7.13
N GLU A 272 -14.46 2.63 7.72
CA GLU A 272 -14.58 2.79 9.18
C GLU A 272 -15.57 1.78 9.77
N ARG A 273 -16.75 1.61 9.15
CA ARG A 273 -17.77 0.68 9.64
C ARG A 273 -17.41 -0.79 9.45
N THR A 274 -16.54 -1.13 8.49
CA THR A 274 -16.07 -2.50 8.24
C THR A 274 -14.70 -2.81 8.85
N ASN A 275 -14.14 -1.91 9.67
CA ASN A 275 -12.81 -2.04 10.27
C ASN A 275 -11.67 -2.20 9.22
N GLY A 276 -11.84 -1.62 8.04
CA GLY A 276 -10.80 -1.50 7.03
C GLY A 276 -10.05 -0.18 7.12
N THR A 277 -9.25 0.09 6.11
CA THR A 277 -8.41 1.30 6.03
C THR A 277 -8.76 2.10 4.79
N PHE A 278 -8.94 3.41 4.96
CA PHE A 278 -9.13 4.36 3.87
C PHE A 278 -7.87 5.22 3.75
N ALA A 279 -7.33 5.33 2.54
CA ALA A 279 -6.16 6.15 2.28
C ALA A 279 -6.26 6.84 0.92
N VAL A 280 -5.66 8.02 0.82
CA VAL A 280 -5.62 8.83 -0.41
C VAL A 280 -4.18 8.86 -0.91
N ALA A 281 -3.97 8.41 -2.15
CA ALA A 281 -2.68 8.49 -2.80
C ALA A 281 -2.32 9.96 -3.08
N MET A 282 -1.06 10.33 -2.83
CA MET A 282 -0.56 11.69 -3.06
C MET A 282 0.39 11.75 -4.25
N ASN A 283 1.10 10.65 -4.50
CA ASN A 283 2.07 10.48 -5.56
C ASN A 283 2.20 8.98 -5.87
N GLU A 284 2.94 8.65 -6.93
CA GLU A 284 3.12 7.28 -7.41
C GLU A 284 3.79 6.37 -6.37
N GLY A 285 4.74 6.90 -5.59
CA GLY A 285 5.39 6.14 -4.51
C GLY A 285 4.46 5.87 -3.33
N HIS A 286 3.70 6.88 -2.91
CA HIS A 286 2.72 6.78 -1.83
C HIS A 286 1.59 5.83 -2.18
N PHE A 287 1.12 5.85 -3.44
CA PHE A 287 0.13 4.89 -3.93
C PHE A 287 0.60 3.45 -3.73
N LYS A 288 1.84 3.15 -4.15
CA LYS A 288 2.44 1.83 -3.96
C LYS A 288 2.54 1.46 -2.49
N ASP A 289 3.06 2.37 -1.67
CA ASP A 289 3.24 2.16 -0.23
C ASP A 289 1.94 1.82 0.48
N VAL A 290 0.89 2.60 0.23
CA VAL A 290 -0.44 2.43 0.85
C VAL A 290 -1.09 1.12 0.41
N LEU A 291 -0.98 0.78 -0.88
CA LEU A 291 -1.51 -0.49 -1.39
C LEU A 291 -0.78 -1.69 -0.77
N PHE A 292 0.54 -1.60 -0.63
CA PHE A 292 1.38 -2.68 -0.11
C PHE A 292 1.26 -2.83 1.41
N GLU A 293 0.86 -1.79 2.13
CA GLU A 293 0.52 -1.86 3.56
C GLU A 293 -0.66 -2.82 3.85
N LEU A 294 -1.48 -3.13 2.85
CA LEU A 294 -2.60 -4.09 2.95
C LEU A 294 -2.18 -5.55 2.78
N ILE A 295 -0.91 -5.81 2.40
CA ILE A 295 -0.38 -7.15 2.14
C ILE A 295 -0.24 -7.98 3.41
N PRO A 296 0.27 -7.47 4.55
CA PRO A 296 0.29 -8.23 5.78
C PRO A 296 -1.14 -8.58 6.27
N PRO A 297 -1.37 -9.77 6.85
CA PRO A 297 -2.67 -10.15 7.38
C PRO A 297 -3.09 -9.17 8.49
N PRO A 298 -4.34 -8.69 8.48
CA PRO A 298 -4.80 -7.75 9.49
C PRO A 298 -4.79 -8.37 10.88
N ALA A 299 -4.43 -7.54 11.86
CA ALA A 299 -4.64 -7.84 13.26
C ALA A 299 -6.13 -8.00 13.55
N GLN A 300 -6.51 -9.12 14.17
CA GLN A 300 -7.84 -9.24 14.77
C GLN A 300 -7.88 -8.33 16.00
N LEU A 301 -8.54 -7.18 15.86
CA LEU A 301 -8.86 -6.34 17.01
C LEU A 301 -9.83 -7.14 17.89
N ALA A 302 -9.41 -7.45 19.12
CA ALA A 302 -10.34 -7.93 20.12
C ALA A 302 -11.42 -6.86 20.30
N ALA A 303 -12.70 -7.26 20.29
CA ALA A 303 -13.79 -6.34 20.58
C ALA A 303 -13.48 -5.67 21.94
N PRO A 304 -13.61 -4.33 22.05
CA PRO A 304 -13.23 -3.62 23.25
C PRO A 304 -13.98 -4.19 24.45
N ALA A 305 -13.23 -4.72 25.42
CA ALA A 305 -13.72 -5.20 26.70
C ALA A 305 -14.23 -3.98 27.50
N GLY A 306 -15.44 -3.51 27.22
CA GLY A 306 -15.96 -2.30 27.87
C GLY A 306 -17.32 -1.79 27.44
N ALA A 307 -18.00 -2.41 26.46
CA ALA A 307 -19.39 -2.04 26.18
C ALA A 307 -20.31 -2.56 27.31
N PRO A 308 -21.01 -1.69 28.07
CA PRO A 308 -21.87 -2.14 29.15
C PRO A 308 -23.09 -2.84 28.54
N GLY A 309 -23.26 -4.14 28.82
CA GLY A 309 -24.48 -4.88 28.47
C GLY A 309 -24.30 -6.17 27.66
N ARG A 310 -23.08 -6.62 27.34
CA ARG A 310 -22.87 -7.95 26.74
C ARG A 310 -22.10 -8.89 27.68
N SER A 311 -22.81 -9.47 28.64
CA SER A 311 -22.34 -10.61 29.44
C SER A 311 -22.43 -11.91 28.63
N GLY A 312 -21.56 -12.07 27.65
CA GLY A 312 -21.41 -13.32 26.90
C GLY A 312 -19.93 -13.65 26.68
N PRO A 313 -19.53 -14.95 26.67
CA PRO A 313 -18.15 -15.32 26.41
C PRO A 313 -17.91 -15.12 24.91
N ALA A 314 -17.23 -14.04 24.52
CA ALA A 314 -16.99 -13.74 23.12
C ALA A 314 -15.53 -13.37 22.84
N SER A 315 -14.61 -14.23 23.32
CA SER A 315 -13.46 -14.51 22.46
C SER A 315 -13.98 -15.48 21.41
N SER A 316 -13.84 -15.17 20.12
CA SER A 316 -14.05 -16.17 19.08
C SER A 316 -13.05 -17.29 19.33
N ALA A 317 -13.52 -18.38 19.92
CA ALA A 317 -12.73 -19.58 20.13
C ALA A 317 -12.08 -19.92 18.79
N ALA A 318 -10.76 -20.07 18.78
CA ALA A 318 -10.05 -20.48 17.57
C ALA A 318 -10.53 -21.87 17.21
N GLU A 319 -11.35 -21.98 16.16
CA GLU A 319 -11.80 -23.26 15.64
C GLU A 319 -10.63 -23.91 14.90
N LEU A 320 -10.39 -25.18 15.20
CA LEU A 320 -9.31 -25.94 14.59
C LEU A 320 -9.77 -26.46 13.23
N MET A 321 -9.03 -26.13 12.18
CA MET A 321 -9.26 -26.66 10.84
C MET A 321 -8.39 -27.89 10.58
N LEU A 322 -8.98 -28.93 9.99
CA LEU A 322 -8.24 -30.09 9.50
C LEU A 322 -7.55 -29.74 8.18
N MET A 323 -6.23 -29.89 8.13
CA MET A 323 -5.42 -29.71 6.92
C MET A 323 -4.75 -31.02 6.50
N GLY A 324 -4.56 -31.22 5.19
CA GLY A 324 -3.89 -32.37 4.63
C GLY A 324 -2.52 -32.01 4.04
N PHE A 325 -1.47 -32.70 4.49
CA PHE A 325 -0.15 -32.62 3.86
C PHE A 325 -0.05 -33.70 2.77
N PRO A 326 0.12 -33.32 1.50
CA PRO A 326 0.17 -34.29 0.41
C PRO A 326 1.58 -34.85 0.22
N SER A 327 1.66 -36.04 -0.38
CA SER A 327 2.91 -36.55 -0.94
C SER A 327 3.08 -36.05 -2.38
N ARG A 328 4.23 -35.42 -2.68
CA ARG A 328 4.58 -34.98 -4.04
C ARG A 328 4.96 -36.20 -4.89
N LEU A 329 4.36 -36.30 -6.07
CA LEU A 329 4.73 -37.25 -7.10
C LEU A 329 5.79 -36.65 -8.03
N PRO A 330 6.89 -37.36 -8.32
CA PRO A 330 7.87 -36.92 -9.30
C PRO A 330 7.32 -37.04 -10.72
N GLU A 331 7.94 -36.33 -11.66
CA GLU A 331 7.59 -36.39 -13.10
C GLU A 331 7.74 -37.80 -13.71
N THR A 332 8.59 -38.64 -13.12
CA THR A 332 8.79 -40.03 -13.55
C THR A 332 7.68 -40.99 -13.13
N SER A 333 6.71 -40.52 -12.35
CA SER A 333 5.59 -41.35 -11.90
C SER A 333 4.60 -41.62 -13.05
N PRO A 334 3.84 -42.74 -12.99
CA PRO A 334 2.95 -43.11 -14.08
C PRO A 334 1.87 -42.04 -14.32
N PRO A 335 1.60 -41.71 -15.59
CA PRO A 335 0.61 -40.70 -15.93
C PRO A 335 -0.77 -41.11 -15.40
N SER A 336 -1.40 -40.21 -14.68
CA SER A 336 -2.69 -40.41 -14.02
C SER A 336 -3.54 -39.17 -14.17
N LEU A 337 -4.86 -39.36 -14.11
CA LEU A 337 -5.83 -38.28 -14.22
C LEU A 337 -5.74 -37.38 -12.98
N CYS A 338 -5.62 -36.07 -13.19
CA CYS A 338 -5.82 -35.07 -12.15
C CYS A 338 -7.31 -34.86 -11.90
N ALA A 339 -7.75 -34.86 -10.64
CA ALA A 339 -9.15 -34.61 -10.30
C ALA A 339 -9.62 -33.17 -10.58
N CYS A 340 -8.72 -32.19 -10.48
CA CYS A 340 -9.08 -30.77 -10.63
C CYS A 340 -9.50 -30.44 -12.08
N HIS A 341 -8.82 -31.02 -13.06
CA HIS A 341 -8.97 -30.63 -14.48
C HIS A 341 -9.32 -31.80 -15.40
N SER A 342 -9.38 -33.04 -14.87
CA SER A 342 -9.50 -34.26 -15.68
C SER A 342 -8.43 -34.36 -16.78
N THR A 343 -7.26 -33.76 -16.56
CA THR A 343 -6.11 -33.83 -17.46
C THR A 343 -5.12 -34.85 -16.95
N ILE A 344 -4.53 -35.61 -17.88
CA ILE A 344 -3.50 -36.59 -17.54
C ILE A 344 -2.19 -35.84 -17.31
N LYS A 345 -1.64 -35.98 -16.09
CA LYS A 345 -0.32 -35.46 -15.74
C LYS A 345 0.51 -36.58 -15.11
N SER A 346 1.83 -36.49 -15.17
CA SER A 346 2.75 -37.42 -14.50
C SER A 346 3.04 -36.93 -13.08
N GLU A 347 3.47 -35.68 -12.94
CA GLU A 347 3.65 -35.03 -11.63
C GLU A 347 2.32 -34.59 -10.98
N GLY A 348 2.37 -34.34 -9.68
CA GLY A 348 1.26 -33.77 -8.91
C GLY A 348 1.34 -34.08 -7.43
N PHE A 349 0.24 -33.89 -6.72
CA PHE A 349 0.12 -34.09 -5.28
C PHE A 349 -0.96 -35.12 -4.98
N ILE A 350 -0.69 -36.07 -4.07
CA ILE A 350 -1.70 -37.04 -3.64
C ILE A 350 -2.37 -36.56 -2.37
N CYS A 351 -3.70 -36.45 -2.39
CA CYS A 351 -4.49 -36.14 -1.20
C CYS A 351 -4.33 -37.25 -0.14
N PRO A 352 -4.00 -36.93 1.13
CA PRO A 352 -3.77 -37.94 2.15
C PRO A 352 -5.05 -38.72 2.53
N ARG A 353 -6.24 -38.12 2.35
CA ARG A 353 -7.54 -38.69 2.73
C ARG A 353 -8.15 -39.59 1.65
N CYS A 354 -8.41 -39.05 0.46
CA CYS A 354 -9.06 -39.80 -0.62
C CYS A 354 -8.08 -40.40 -1.65
N LYS A 355 -6.77 -40.12 -1.51
CA LYS A 355 -5.71 -40.58 -2.44
C LYS A 355 -5.87 -40.12 -3.89
N VAL A 356 -6.72 -39.11 -4.12
CA VAL A 356 -6.84 -38.51 -5.45
C VAL A 356 -5.63 -37.65 -5.78
N LYS A 357 -5.31 -37.55 -7.07
CA LYS A 357 -4.25 -36.70 -7.59
C LYS A 357 -4.76 -35.29 -7.85
N LEU A 358 -4.02 -34.31 -7.33
CA LEU A 358 -4.21 -32.87 -7.49
C LEU A 358 -3.04 -32.30 -8.29
N CYS A 359 -3.28 -31.25 -9.06
CA CYS A 359 -2.26 -30.64 -9.90
C CYS A 359 -1.35 -29.67 -9.14
N ASP A 360 -1.91 -28.91 -8.20
CA ASP A 360 -1.20 -27.86 -7.49
C ASP A 360 -1.69 -27.76 -6.05
N VAL A 361 -0.90 -27.09 -5.21
CA VAL A 361 -1.20 -26.78 -3.81
C VAL A 361 -0.78 -25.35 -3.55
N PRO A 362 -1.46 -24.60 -2.65
CA PRO A 362 -2.56 -25.02 -1.81
C PRO A 362 -3.90 -25.00 -2.54
N THR A 363 -4.71 -26.04 -2.33
CA THR A 363 -6.05 -26.14 -2.92
C THR A 363 -6.96 -27.02 -2.07
N ASP A 364 -8.26 -26.85 -2.20
CA ASP A 364 -9.25 -27.73 -1.60
C ASP A 364 -9.43 -28.97 -2.48
N CYS A 365 -9.46 -30.15 -1.87
CA CYS A 365 -9.62 -31.38 -2.63
C CYS A 365 -11.08 -31.58 -3.10
N ASP A 366 -11.32 -31.55 -4.41
CA ASP A 366 -12.66 -31.68 -5.02
C ASP A 366 -13.45 -32.94 -4.63
N VAL A 367 -12.76 -33.99 -4.18
CA VAL A 367 -13.40 -35.26 -3.79
C VAL A 367 -13.79 -35.30 -2.32
N CYS A 368 -12.97 -34.73 -1.42
CA CYS A 368 -13.16 -34.90 0.03
C CYS A 368 -13.25 -33.59 0.83
N GLY A 369 -13.12 -32.43 0.17
CA GLY A 369 -13.19 -31.10 0.76
C GLY A 369 -12.07 -30.77 1.75
N LEU A 370 -11.02 -31.58 1.82
CA LEU A 370 -9.88 -31.32 2.71
C LEU A 370 -8.97 -30.27 2.07
N MET A 371 -8.64 -29.22 2.81
CA MET A 371 -7.64 -28.23 2.39
C MET A 371 -6.26 -28.88 2.36
N ILE A 372 -5.64 -28.92 1.19
CA ILE A 372 -4.34 -29.52 0.96
C ILE A 372 -3.28 -28.42 0.93
N VAL A 373 -2.29 -28.53 1.81
CA VAL A 373 -1.27 -27.51 2.04
C VAL A 373 0.10 -28.17 2.12
N SER A 374 1.14 -27.48 1.63
CA SER A 374 2.52 -27.90 1.80
C SER A 374 3.13 -27.26 3.06
N SER A 375 4.04 -27.95 3.76
CA SER A 375 4.74 -27.37 4.91
C SER A 375 5.47 -26.06 4.60
N PRO A 376 6.11 -25.89 3.42
CA PRO A 376 6.67 -24.61 3.00
C PRO A 376 5.66 -23.46 2.94
N HIS A 377 4.40 -23.71 2.59
CA HIS A 377 3.37 -22.65 2.50
C HIS A 377 3.03 -22.11 3.89
N LEU A 378 2.91 -22.99 4.88
CA LEU A 378 2.71 -22.56 6.27
C LEU A 378 3.94 -21.83 6.82
N ALA A 379 5.14 -22.30 6.48
CA ALA A 379 6.39 -21.70 6.93
C ALA A 379 6.56 -20.26 6.41
N ARG A 380 6.17 -19.99 5.16
CA ARG A 380 6.21 -18.63 4.60
C ARG A 380 5.35 -17.64 5.40
N SER A 381 4.17 -18.02 5.87
CA SER A 381 3.32 -17.13 6.69
C SER A 381 3.77 -16.97 8.15
N TYR A 382 4.83 -17.68 8.59
CA TYR A 382 5.25 -17.72 9.99
C TYR A 382 5.80 -16.39 10.49
N HIS A 383 6.40 -15.58 9.62
CA HIS A 383 6.95 -14.28 9.99
C HIS A 383 5.89 -13.27 10.45
N HIS A 384 4.64 -13.42 9.99
CA HIS A 384 3.51 -12.62 10.47
C HIS A 384 3.11 -12.95 11.92
N LEU A 385 3.35 -14.20 12.35
CA LEU A 385 3.00 -14.68 13.69
C LEU A 385 4.09 -14.31 14.71
N PHE A 386 5.35 -14.34 14.28
CA PHE A 386 6.51 -14.07 15.13
C PHE A 386 7.40 -12.99 14.49
N PRO A 387 6.95 -11.73 14.46
CA PRO A 387 7.73 -10.65 13.89
C PRO A 387 9.05 -10.46 14.64
N VAL A 388 10.10 -10.07 13.92
CA VAL A 388 11.36 -9.65 14.52
C VAL A 388 11.14 -8.37 15.30
N GLN A 389 11.69 -8.31 16.51
CA GLN A 389 11.66 -7.08 17.29
C GLN A 389 12.61 -6.05 16.66
N GLY A 390 12.10 -4.83 16.45
CA GLY A 390 12.88 -3.70 15.96
C GLY A 390 14.19 -3.53 16.73
N TYR A 391 15.30 -3.34 16.02
CA TYR A 391 16.60 -3.15 16.63
C TYR A 391 16.71 -1.78 17.29
N ARG A 392 17.30 -1.76 18.48
CA ARG A 392 17.48 -0.54 19.26
C ARG A 392 18.66 0.25 18.72
N PRO A 393 18.50 1.54 18.39
CA PRO A 393 19.61 2.38 17.99
C PRO A 393 20.58 2.61 19.16
N VAL A 394 21.87 2.42 18.92
CA VAL A 394 22.92 2.68 19.92
C VAL A 394 23.29 4.15 19.89
N MET A 395 23.12 4.86 21.01
CA MET A 395 23.31 6.32 21.07
C MET A 395 24.73 6.72 21.47
N SER A 396 25.39 5.91 22.31
CA SER A 396 26.76 6.16 22.75
C SER A 396 27.54 4.86 22.86
N MET A 397 28.87 4.93 22.70
CA MET A 397 29.77 3.80 22.91
C MET A 397 29.80 3.33 24.38
N THR A 398 29.34 4.18 25.30
CA THR A 398 29.25 3.92 26.74
C THR A 398 27.97 3.20 27.17
N GLN A 399 27.00 2.97 26.27
CA GLN A 399 25.87 2.09 26.58
C GLN A 399 26.38 0.65 26.73
N GLU A 400 26.69 0.30 27.98
CA GLU A 400 27.06 -1.04 28.40
C GLU A 400 26.12 -2.05 27.77
N ASN A 401 26.73 -3.05 27.13
CA ASN A 401 26.00 -4.14 26.54
C ASN A 401 25.30 -4.88 27.69
N PRO A 402 23.95 -5.01 27.72
CA PRO A 402 23.25 -5.63 28.84
C PRO A 402 23.66 -7.10 29.09
N ALA A 403 24.37 -7.71 28.14
CA ALA A 403 24.90 -9.08 28.21
C ALA A 403 26.43 -9.17 28.47
N GLY A 404 27.13 -8.05 28.73
CA GLY A 404 28.59 -8.06 28.97
C GLY A 404 29.46 -8.42 27.76
N VAL A 405 28.88 -8.45 26.55
CA VAL A 405 29.58 -8.77 25.30
C VAL A 405 30.39 -7.54 24.85
N PRO A 406 31.70 -7.68 24.53
CA PRO A 406 32.54 -6.57 24.09
C PRO A 406 31.94 -5.89 22.84
N ALA A 407 32.07 -4.57 22.77
CA ALA A 407 31.56 -3.78 21.64
C ALA A 407 32.17 -4.31 20.33
N GLN A 408 31.30 -4.77 19.43
CA GLN A 408 31.74 -5.29 18.14
C GLN A 408 32.26 -4.13 17.28
N LEU A 409 33.42 -4.32 16.65
CA LEU A 409 34.03 -3.34 15.75
C LEU A 409 33.41 -3.38 14.33
N ALA A 410 32.72 -4.48 14.01
CA ALA A 410 32.07 -4.71 12.73
C ALA A 410 30.64 -5.23 12.92
N CYS A 411 29.81 -5.02 11.91
CA CYS A 411 28.45 -5.50 11.85
C CYS A 411 28.41 -7.04 11.84
N HIS A 412 27.59 -7.65 12.69
CA HIS A 412 27.49 -9.10 12.78
C HIS A 412 26.99 -9.77 11.49
N GLY A 413 26.14 -9.09 10.71
CA GLY A 413 25.58 -9.62 9.46
C GLY A 413 26.59 -9.59 8.31
N CYS A 414 26.98 -8.40 7.87
CA CYS A 414 27.85 -8.21 6.70
C CYS A 414 29.35 -8.10 7.01
N SER A 415 29.76 -8.13 8.28
CA SER A 415 31.15 -7.93 8.72
C SER A 415 31.77 -6.57 8.31
N LEU A 416 30.96 -5.61 7.86
CA LEU A 416 31.44 -4.25 7.57
C LEU A 416 31.88 -3.56 8.87
N PRO A 417 33.05 -2.91 8.89
CA PRO A 417 33.49 -2.15 10.06
C PRO A 417 32.53 -0.97 10.28
N PHE A 418 32.14 -0.75 11.53
CA PHE A 418 31.33 0.43 11.85
C PHE A 418 32.17 1.69 11.69
N PRO A 419 31.59 2.78 11.16
CA PRO A 419 32.31 4.04 11.05
C PRO A 419 32.79 4.49 12.43
N LEU A 420 34.10 4.74 12.53
CA LEU A 420 34.70 5.42 13.66
C LEU A 420 34.34 6.90 13.53
N ARG A 421 33.08 7.26 13.74
CA ARG A 421 32.75 8.68 13.95
C ARG A 421 33.41 9.09 15.25
N THR A 422 34.59 9.72 15.16
CA THR A 422 35.11 10.53 16.24
C THR A 422 34.08 11.61 16.53
N LEU A 423 33.87 11.89 17.81
CA LEU A 423 32.92 12.90 18.31
C LEU A 423 33.39 14.33 18.00
N ASP A 424 34.06 14.56 16.88
CA ASP A 424 34.72 15.82 16.56
C ASP A 424 33.87 16.65 15.58
N SER A 425 32.58 16.85 15.89
CA SER A 425 31.72 17.89 15.27
C SER A 425 30.42 18.11 16.04
N SER A 426 30.47 18.14 17.38
CA SER A 426 29.36 18.69 18.19
C SER A 426 29.87 19.20 19.53
N ALA A 427 30.80 20.15 19.45
CA ALA A 427 31.07 21.10 20.52
C ALA A 427 30.10 22.30 20.49
N ASN A 428 28.86 22.10 20.03
CA ASN A 428 27.77 23.05 20.21
C ASN A 428 26.52 22.31 20.69
N GLY A 429 26.39 22.24 22.02
CA GLY A 429 25.14 22.38 22.77
C GLY A 429 23.93 21.53 22.37
N GLY A 430 23.73 20.44 23.11
CA GLY A 430 22.49 20.22 23.86
C GLY A 430 21.25 19.67 23.16
N ASP A 431 20.91 20.10 21.93
CA ASP A 431 19.54 19.89 21.42
C ASP A 431 19.42 18.91 20.23
N ALA A 432 20.53 18.51 19.60
CA ALA A 432 20.50 17.63 18.41
C ALA A 432 20.54 16.12 18.73
N GLY A 433 21.07 15.73 19.89
CA GLY A 433 21.18 14.32 20.30
C GLY A 433 19.82 13.70 20.68
N ASP A 434 18.95 14.48 21.31
CA ASP A 434 17.61 14.03 21.73
C ASP A 434 16.63 13.93 20.55
N ALA A 435 16.78 14.77 19.52
CA ALA A 435 15.99 14.68 18.28
C ALA A 435 16.33 13.41 17.48
N ALA A 436 17.62 13.05 17.38
CA ALA A 436 18.07 11.81 16.72
C ALA A 436 17.60 10.54 17.47
N ALA A 437 17.51 10.61 18.81
CA ALA A 437 16.98 9.54 19.64
C ALA A 437 15.46 9.35 19.50
N ALA A 438 14.70 10.44 19.34
CA ALA A 438 13.25 10.41 19.10
C ALA A 438 12.90 9.87 17.69
N ASP A 439 13.75 10.12 16.70
CA ASP A 439 13.62 9.59 15.33
C ASP A 439 14.16 8.16 15.16
N GLY A 440 14.70 7.60 16.24
CA GLY A 440 15.21 6.23 16.27
C GLY A 440 16.52 6.02 15.51
N ILE A 441 17.17 7.04 14.94
CA ILE A 441 18.41 6.91 14.16
C ILE A 441 19.62 6.84 15.10
N SER A 442 20.52 5.88 14.87
CA SER A 442 21.77 5.82 15.64
C SER A 442 22.79 6.80 15.05
N PRO A 443 23.37 7.72 15.84
CA PRO A 443 24.45 8.62 15.38
C PRO A 443 25.70 7.84 14.95
N LEU A 444 25.84 6.60 15.45
CA LEU A 444 26.94 5.67 15.16
C LEU A 444 26.62 4.70 14.00
N GLY A 445 25.41 4.75 13.44
CA GLY A 445 24.94 3.79 12.43
C GLY A 445 24.83 2.35 12.96
N ARG A 446 24.66 2.19 14.29
CA ARG A 446 24.66 0.90 14.99
C ARG A 446 23.28 0.56 15.55
N TYR A 447 22.81 -0.63 15.25
CA TYR A 447 21.51 -1.14 15.66
C TYR A 447 21.66 -2.46 16.40
N ARG A 448 21.19 -2.50 17.65
CA ARG A 448 21.36 -3.63 18.55
C ARG A 448 20.10 -4.46 18.65
N CYS A 449 20.23 -5.77 18.44
CA CYS A 449 19.12 -6.68 18.67
C CYS A 449 18.82 -6.82 20.17
N PRO A 450 17.56 -6.67 20.63
CA PRO A 450 17.23 -6.76 22.05
C PRO A 450 17.38 -8.16 22.66
N LYS A 451 17.41 -9.23 21.84
CA LYS A 451 17.51 -10.62 22.30
C LYS A 451 18.95 -11.12 22.41
N CYS A 452 19.72 -11.04 21.32
CA CYS A 452 21.10 -11.54 21.29
C CYS A 452 22.16 -10.47 21.59
N ALA A 453 21.77 -9.20 21.72
CA ALA A 453 22.64 -8.06 22.01
C ALA A 453 23.82 -7.86 21.02
N LYS A 454 23.70 -8.40 19.80
CA LYS A 454 24.65 -8.19 18.70
C LYS A 454 24.30 -6.92 17.92
N ASP A 455 25.33 -6.31 17.31
CA ASP A 455 25.22 -5.03 16.60
C ASP A 455 25.18 -5.23 15.07
N PHE A 456 24.30 -4.49 14.40
CA PHE A 456 24.05 -4.53 12.95
C PHE A 456 24.11 -3.11 12.35
N CYS A 457 24.47 -3.00 11.07
CA CYS A 457 24.39 -1.73 10.32
C CYS A 457 22.95 -1.45 9.84
N SER A 458 22.70 -0.26 9.29
CA SER A 458 21.39 0.14 8.73
C SER A 458 20.87 -0.83 7.67
N ASP A 459 21.75 -1.27 6.78
CA ASP A 459 21.33 -2.08 5.63
C ASP A 459 20.97 -3.50 6.08
N CYS A 460 21.73 -4.04 7.05
CA CYS A 460 21.38 -5.30 7.69
C CYS A 460 20.10 -5.17 8.53
N ASP A 461 19.85 -4.05 9.20
CA ASP A 461 18.60 -3.80 9.93
C ASP A 461 17.40 -3.86 8.97
N VAL A 462 17.47 -3.12 7.86
CA VAL A 462 16.42 -3.12 6.81
C VAL A 462 16.26 -4.53 6.21
N PHE A 463 17.35 -5.17 5.80
CA PHE A 463 17.30 -6.50 5.19
C PHE A 463 16.70 -7.57 6.13
N VAL A 464 17.02 -7.50 7.43
CA VAL A 464 16.46 -8.43 8.42
C VAL A 464 14.96 -8.26 8.58
N HIS A 465 14.45 -7.03 8.57
CA HIS A 465 13.03 -6.77 8.79
C HIS A 465 12.19 -6.91 7.52
N ASP A 466 12.75 -6.61 6.34
CA ASP A 466 12.02 -6.61 5.06
C ASP A 466 12.10 -7.96 4.33
N ALA A 467 13.21 -8.70 4.41
CA ALA A 467 13.43 -9.91 3.60
C ALA A 467 13.67 -11.17 4.43
N LEU A 468 14.55 -11.10 5.44
CA LEU A 468 14.93 -12.31 6.19
C LEU A 468 13.89 -12.69 7.24
N HIS A 469 13.22 -11.70 7.82
CA HIS A 469 12.28 -11.78 8.94
C HIS A 469 12.75 -12.63 10.13
N VAL A 470 14.07 -12.79 10.28
CA VAL A 470 14.71 -13.50 11.39
C VAL A 470 16.04 -12.82 11.69
N CYS A 471 16.35 -12.60 12.97
CA CYS A 471 17.66 -12.09 13.39
C CYS A 471 18.72 -13.19 13.27
N PRO A 472 19.76 -13.06 12.41
CA PRO A 472 20.82 -14.06 12.26
C PRO A 472 21.57 -14.34 13.57
N GLY A 473 21.58 -13.35 14.47
CA GLY A 473 22.24 -13.47 15.75
C GLY A 473 21.47 -14.29 16.80
N CYS A 474 20.16 -14.48 16.60
CA CYS A 474 19.25 -15.21 17.50
C CYS A 474 18.96 -16.64 17.03
N CYS A 475 19.22 -16.94 15.75
CA CYS A 475 19.35 -18.31 15.26
C CYS A 475 20.52 -18.99 15.98
#